data_AF-A0A5S3WZ49-F1
#
_entry.id   AF-A0A5S3WZ49-F1
#
_cell.length_a   1.000
_cell.length_b   1.000
_cell.length_c   1.000
_cell.angle_alpha   90.00
_cell.angle_beta   90.00
_cell.angle_gamma   90.00
#
_symmetry.space_group_name_H-M   'P 1'
#
loop_
_entity.id
_entity.type
_entity.pdbx_description
1 polymer ?
#
loop_
_entity_poly.entity_id
_entity_poly.type
_entity_poly.pdbx_seq_one_letter_code
_entity_poly.pdbx_strand_id
1 'polypeptide(L)'
;MKYITHIVLLVLLFCAAQSQANLLISPTRVVFDERQRNAKVFLINNSQEYKTYRLSFKEKLALPEGGYKDVSEQENPKRLSGLLRMTPKQVRLAPGERQVVKLALRRKKDMAAGEYRSHLFFQALPEKKDSAQQGVGIRLNMIMSYSIPVIYRQSASVPRVTIDDAKVSRGESGRYDTVSLALSRQGDASTFGQVSVFWRGHSKAKWKEAAIVSSYSIYPEVSQSHLQLKLIDPSIVQGGRSGELKVVYTGSGEYQGLSFAERTFSVTLR
;
A
#
# COMPACT_ATOMS: atom_id res chain seq x y z
N MET A 1 -41.00 -26.69 -11.80
CA MET A 1 -39.79 -26.98 -10.99
C MET A 1 -38.52 -26.29 -11.49
N LYS A 2 -38.22 -26.24 -12.80
CA LYS A 2 -37.01 -25.56 -13.35
C LYS A 2 -36.89 -24.06 -13.03
N TYR A 3 -38.02 -23.33 -12.99
CA TYR A 3 -38.02 -21.89 -12.70
C TYR A 3 -37.73 -21.57 -11.23
N ILE A 4 -38.08 -22.46 -10.30
CA ILE A 4 -37.83 -22.27 -8.86
C ILE A 4 -36.31 -22.35 -8.59
N THR A 5 -35.60 -23.27 -9.25
CA THR A 5 -34.15 -23.41 -9.13
C THR A 5 -33.39 -22.18 -9.64
N HIS A 6 -33.87 -21.54 -10.70
CA HIS A 6 -33.26 -20.30 -11.23
C HIS A 6 -33.53 -19.08 -10.35
N ILE A 7 -34.71 -19.01 -9.71
CA ILE A 7 -35.04 -17.94 -8.76
C ILE A 7 -34.20 -18.08 -7.47
N VAL A 8 -34.02 -19.29 -6.96
CA VAL A 8 -33.17 -19.56 -5.78
C VAL A 8 -31.70 -19.19 -6.06
N LEU A 9 -31.20 -19.48 -7.25
CA LEU A 9 -29.83 -19.11 -7.66
C LEU A 9 -29.65 -17.59 -7.79
N LEU A 10 -30.68 -16.88 -8.30
CA LEU A 10 -30.68 -15.41 -8.43
C LEU A 10 -30.70 -14.70 -7.06
N VAL A 11 -31.45 -15.23 -6.10
CA VAL A 11 -31.52 -14.70 -4.72
C VAL A 11 -30.21 -14.92 -3.97
N LEU A 12 -29.54 -16.07 -4.16
CA LEU A 12 -28.23 -16.36 -3.57
C LEU A 12 -27.12 -15.45 -4.11
N LEU A 13 -27.20 -15.01 -5.37
CA LEU A 13 -26.26 -14.05 -5.97
C LEU A 13 -26.45 -12.60 -5.45
N PHE A 14 -27.65 -12.25 -5.00
CA PHE A 14 -27.92 -10.90 -4.43
C PHE A 14 -27.46 -10.75 -2.98
N CYS A 15 -27.18 -11.86 -2.29
CA CYS A 15 -26.57 -11.87 -0.95
C CYS A 15 -25.03 -11.75 -0.99
N ALA A 16 -24.47 -11.15 -2.03
CA ALA A 16 -23.09 -10.68 -1.99
C ALA A 16 -22.96 -9.66 -0.86
N ALA A 17 -22.47 -10.12 0.30
CA ALA A 17 -22.21 -9.29 1.46
C ALA A 17 -21.36 -8.10 1.01
N GLN A 18 -21.97 -6.92 1.02
CA GLN A 18 -21.27 -5.68 0.75
C GLN A 18 -20.23 -5.51 1.86
N SER A 19 -18.99 -5.88 1.56
CA SER A 19 -17.85 -5.56 2.42
C SER A 19 -17.62 -4.05 2.31
N GLN A 20 -18.37 -3.30 3.10
CA GLN A 20 -18.22 -1.86 3.21
C GLN A 20 -17.02 -1.60 4.13
N ALA A 21 -16.05 -0.82 3.63
CA ALA A 21 -14.94 -0.39 4.46
C ALA A 21 -15.48 0.48 5.60
N ASN A 22 -15.41 -0.01 6.83
CA ASN A 22 -16.05 0.65 7.98
C ASN A 22 -15.39 1.98 8.38
N LEU A 23 -14.16 2.23 7.92
CA LEU A 23 -13.40 3.44 8.24
C LEU A 23 -12.66 3.94 7.00
N LEU A 24 -12.90 5.20 6.64
CA LEU A 24 -12.09 5.93 5.67
C LEU A 24 -11.01 6.72 6.41
N ILE A 25 -9.76 6.59 5.94
CA ILE A 25 -8.59 7.29 6.47
C ILE A 25 -7.99 8.15 5.36
N SER A 26 -7.83 9.44 5.59
CA SER A 26 -7.24 10.36 4.61
C SER A 26 -6.28 11.37 5.25
N PRO A 27 -5.04 11.54 4.75
CA PRO A 27 -4.44 10.76 3.66
C PRO A 27 -4.03 9.34 4.12
N THR A 28 -3.71 8.47 3.16
CA THR A 28 -3.19 7.11 3.41
C THR A 28 -1.68 7.07 3.66
N ARG A 29 -1.02 8.23 3.60
CA ARG A 29 0.40 8.45 3.87
C ARG A 29 0.60 9.89 4.30
N VAL A 30 1.39 10.11 5.34
CA VAL A 30 1.73 11.46 5.82
C VAL A 30 3.22 11.69 5.61
N VAL A 31 3.56 12.79 4.95
CA VAL A 31 4.94 13.24 4.78
C VAL A 31 5.05 14.64 5.35
N PHE A 32 5.91 14.82 6.33
CA PHE A 32 6.30 16.14 6.81
C PHE A 32 7.41 16.68 5.90
N ASP A 33 7.15 17.79 5.22
CA ASP A 33 8.19 18.56 4.53
C ASP A 33 9.10 19.29 5.55
N GLU A 34 10.17 19.94 5.09
CA GLU A 34 11.13 20.64 5.97
C GLU A 34 10.53 21.85 6.72
N ARG A 35 9.40 22.39 6.31
CA ARG A 35 8.76 23.54 6.99
C ARG A 35 7.61 23.08 7.89
N GLN A 36 6.94 22.00 7.55
CA GLN A 36 5.78 21.47 8.23
C GLN A 36 6.15 20.83 9.57
N ARG A 37 5.44 21.27 10.60
CA ARG A 37 5.48 20.69 11.96
C ARG A 37 4.18 20.03 12.35
N ASN A 38 3.11 20.20 11.57
CA ASN A 38 1.80 19.66 11.87
C ASN A 38 1.19 19.00 10.64
N ALA A 39 0.50 17.89 10.85
CA ALA A 39 -0.29 17.20 9.84
C ALA A 39 -1.66 16.82 10.41
N LYS A 40 -2.64 16.64 9.54
CA LYS A 40 -4.00 16.21 9.89
C LYS A 40 -4.31 14.91 9.16
N VAL A 41 -4.83 13.93 9.89
CA VAL A 41 -5.39 12.70 9.34
C VAL A 41 -6.88 12.68 9.70
N PHE A 42 -7.72 12.55 8.69
CA PHE A 42 -9.17 12.49 8.81
C PHE A 42 -9.61 11.03 8.90
N LEU A 43 -10.49 10.77 9.86
CA LEU A 43 -11.15 9.49 10.06
C LEU A 43 -12.65 9.69 9.85
N ILE A 44 -13.25 8.92 8.95
CA ILE A 44 -14.69 8.97 8.68
C ILE A 44 -15.26 7.56 8.85
N ASN A 45 -16.25 7.41 9.73
CA ASN A 45 -16.95 6.15 9.89
C ASN A 45 -17.96 5.96 8.77
N ASN A 46 -17.65 5.10 7.80
CA ASN A 46 -18.54 4.80 6.67
C ASN A 46 -19.54 3.66 6.98
N SER A 47 -19.55 3.15 8.23
CA SER A 47 -20.52 2.14 8.66
C SER A 47 -21.79 2.77 9.24
N GLN A 48 -22.81 1.93 9.46
CA GLN A 48 -24.09 2.31 10.09
C GLN A 48 -24.11 2.13 11.61
N GLU A 49 -22.97 1.75 12.21
CA GLU A 49 -22.83 1.54 13.65
C GLU A 49 -21.81 2.53 14.23
N TYR A 50 -21.83 2.72 15.55
CA TYR A 50 -20.69 3.38 16.20
C TYR A 50 -19.41 2.56 16.03
N LYS A 51 -18.28 3.24 15.90
CA LYS A 51 -16.96 2.61 15.86
C LYS A 51 -16.01 3.35 16.77
N THR A 52 -15.29 2.59 17.59
CA THR A 52 -14.27 3.14 18.48
C THR A 52 -12.89 2.67 18.02
N TYR A 53 -11.92 3.59 17.89
CA TYR A 53 -10.56 3.28 17.50
C TYR A 53 -9.57 3.80 18.54
N ARG A 54 -8.63 2.94 18.94
CA ARG A 54 -7.42 3.32 19.67
C ARG A 54 -6.29 3.58 18.69
N LEU A 55 -5.61 4.69 18.87
CA LEU A 55 -4.53 5.12 18.01
C LEU A 55 -3.19 4.97 18.73
N SER A 56 -2.22 4.41 18.04
CA SER A 56 -0.84 4.28 18.52
C SER A 56 0.15 4.41 17.36
N PHE A 57 1.45 4.42 17.67
CA PHE A 57 2.48 4.20 16.66
C PHE A 57 2.95 2.75 16.70
N LYS A 58 3.30 2.21 15.53
CA LYS A 58 4.03 0.95 15.38
C LYS A 58 5.28 1.16 14.53
N GLU A 59 6.33 0.46 14.89
CA GLU A 59 7.53 0.38 14.08
C GLU A 59 7.44 -0.81 13.13
N LYS A 60 7.75 -0.56 11.87
CA LYS A 60 7.72 -1.58 10.83
C LYS A 60 8.83 -1.33 9.83
N LEU A 61 9.50 -2.41 9.42
CA LEU A 61 10.45 -2.39 8.31
C LEU A 61 9.81 -3.03 7.08
N ALA A 62 10.05 -2.45 5.92
CA ALA A 62 9.60 -2.98 4.65
C ALA A 62 10.44 -4.20 4.24
N LEU A 63 9.81 -5.10 3.48
CA LEU A 63 10.47 -6.28 2.94
C LEU A 63 10.75 -6.10 1.44
N PRO A 64 11.81 -6.73 0.88
CA PRO A 64 12.15 -6.65 -0.54
C PRO A 64 10.98 -6.99 -1.48
N GLU A 65 10.21 -8.02 -1.15
CA GLU A 65 9.05 -8.54 -1.88
C GLU A 65 7.76 -7.73 -1.68
N GLY A 66 7.82 -6.69 -0.83
CA GLY A 66 6.66 -5.91 -0.41
C GLY A 66 6.10 -6.35 0.94
N GLY A 67 5.19 -5.54 1.48
CA GLY A 67 4.69 -5.72 2.84
C GLY A 67 5.68 -5.25 3.91
N TYR A 68 5.42 -5.65 5.15
CA TYR A 68 6.13 -5.14 6.33
C TYR A 68 6.31 -6.21 7.40
N LYS A 69 7.41 -6.12 8.13
CA LYS A 69 7.64 -6.81 9.41
C LYS A 69 7.45 -5.84 10.57
N ASP A 70 6.66 -6.21 11.57
CA ASP A 70 6.59 -5.48 12.84
C ASP A 70 7.92 -5.64 13.59
N VAL A 71 8.47 -4.54 14.09
CA VAL A 71 9.75 -4.51 14.81
C VAL A 71 9.64 -3.71 16.10
N SER A 72 10.60 -3.91 17.01
CA SER A 72 10.74 -3.09 18.21
C SER A 72 11.26 -1.68 17.90
N GLU A 73 11.21 -0.78 18.88
CA GLU A 73 11.79 0.57 18.74
C GLU A 73 13.31 0.54 18.57
N GLN A 74 13.98 -0.46 19.16
CA GLN A 74 15.43 -0.62 19.11
C GLN A 74 15.90 -1.06 17.72
N GLU A 75 15.10 -1.89 17.05
CA GLU A 75 15.35 -2.34 15.67
C GLU A 75 15.09 -1.24 14.62
N ASN A 76 14.37 -0.16 14.97
CA ASN A 76 14.15 0.99 14.11
C ASN A 76 14.84 2.27 14.64
N PRO A 77 16.15 2.44 14.42
CA PRO A 77 16.89 3.61 14.91
C PRO A 77 16.44 4.93 14.26
N LYS A 78 15.78 4.87 13.10
CA LYS A 78 15.19 6.00 12.37
C LYS A 78 13.68 6.09 12.59
N ARG A 79 13.16 5.62 13.72
CA ARG A 79 11.75 5.79 14.09
C ARG A 79 11.36 7.26 14.25
N LEU A 80 10.17 7.58 13.77
CA LEU A 80 9.58 8.92 13.86
C LEU A 80 8.67 9.07 15.08
N SER A 81 8.14 7.96 15.63
CA SER A 81 7.21 7.92 16.76
C SER A 81 7.68 8.72 17.97
N GLY A 82 8.97 8.63 18.33
CA GLY A 82 9.56 9.36 19.45
C GLY A 82 9.67 10.87 19.26
N LEU A 83 9.40 11.36 18.04
CA LEU A 83 9.41 12.78 17.68
C LEU A 83 8.00 13.31 17.39
N LEU A 84 6.97 12.45 17.43
CA LEU A 84 5.60 12.82 17.12
C LEU A 84 4.74 12.87 18.38
N ARG A 85 3.88 13.89 18.43
CA ARG A 85 2.72 13.92 19.32
C ARG A 85 1.47 13.73 18.49
N MET A 86 0.57 12.89 18.98
CA MET A 86 -0.71 12.61 18.34
C MET A 86 -1.86 12.96 19.27
N THR A 87 -2.91 13.57 18.73
CA THR A 87 -4.13 13.85 19.49
C THR A 87 -5.35 13.78 18.57
N PRO A 88 -6.44 13.12 19.00
CA PRO A 88 -6.59 12.31 20.21
C PRO A 88 -5.92 10.92 20.09
N LYS A 89 -5.79 10.19 21.21
CA LYS A 89 -5.31 8.79 21.23
C LYS A 89 -6.42 7.74 21.09
N GLN A 90 -7.67 8.16 21.22
CA GLN A 90 -8.83 7.31 21.03
C GLN A 90 -9.95 8.17 20.44
N VAL A 91 -10.72 7.61 19.52
CA VAL A 91 -11.86 8.26 18.88
C VAL A 91 -13.05 7.31 18.93
N ARG A 92 -14.24 7.84 19.21
CA ARG A 92 -15.51 7.16 19.02
C ARG A 92 -16.25 7.95 17.95
N LEU A 93 -16.72 7.27 16.91
CA LEU A 93 -17.32 7.86 15.74
C LEU A 93 -18.73 7.31 15.57
N ALA A 94 -19.73 8.19 15.53
CA ALA A 94 -21.07 7.87 15.05
C ALA A 94 -21.05 7.55 13.54
N PRO A 95 -22.12 6.95 12.98
CA PRO A 95 -22.27 6.76 11.55
C PRO A 95 -22.08 8.07 10.77
N GLY A 96 -21.21 8.09 9.77
CA GLY A 96 -20.87 9.27 8.97
C GLY A 96 -20.01 10.32 9.68
N GLU A 97 -19.70 10.15 10.98
CA GLU A 97 -18.94 11.14 11.74
C GLU A 97 -17.50 11.23 11.25
N ARG A 98 -17.02 12.47 11.09
CA ARG A 98 -15.64 12.79 10.75
C ARG A 98 -14.89 13.32 11.97
N GLN A 99 -13.78 12.67 12.31
CA GLN A 99 -12.83 13.13 13.31
C GLN A 99 -11.48 13.47 12.69
N VAL A 100 -10.81 14.47 13.27
CA VAL A 100 -9.44 14.84 12.89
C VAL A 100 -8.45 14.35 13.94
N VAL A 101 -7.41 13.65 13.50
CA VAL A 101 -6.23 13.29 14.27
C VAL A 101 -5.12 14.26 13.88
N LYS A 102 -4.63 15.03 14.85
CA LYS A 102 -3.54 15.98 14.67
C LYS A 102 -2.23 15.29 15.03
N LEU A 103 -1.26 15.39 14.13
CA LEU A 103 0.12 14.94 14.33
C LEU A 103 1.02 16.17 14.41
N ALA A 104 1.81 16.29 15.48
CA ALA A 104 2.75 17.38 15.70
C ALA A 104 4.18 16.82 15.82
N LEU A 105 5.06 17.24 14.90
CA LEU A 105 6.46 16.85 14.84
C LEU A 105 7.33 17.79 15.66
N ARG A 106 8.02 17.24 16.67
CA ARG A 106 9.03 17.93 17.47
C ARG A 106 10.43 17.54 16.99
N ARG A 107 11.04 18.44 16.22
CA ARG A 107 12.41 18.24 15.72
C ARG A 107 13.43 18.52 16.81
N LYS A 108 14.57 17.85 16.71
CA LYS A 108 15.77 18.13 17.51
C LYS A 108 16.79 18.82 16.60
N LYS A 109 17.65 19.67 17.17
CA LYS A 109 18.65 20.42 16.39
C LYS A 109 19.66 19.49 15.71
N ASP A 110 20.03 18.41 16.40
CA ASP A 110 21.11 17.51 16.00
C ASP A 110 20.58 16.18 15.44
N MET A 111 19.52 16.24 14.62
CA MET A 111 19.00 15.06 13.94
C MET A 111 19.94 14.65 12.81
N ALA A 112 20.38 13.40 12.81
CA ALA A 112 21.14 12.83 11.71
C ALA A 112 20.34 12.86 10.41
N ALA A 113 21.01 13.14 9.29
CA ALA A 113 20.38 13.16 7.97
C ALA A 113 19.70 11.82 7.62
N GLY A 114 18.71 11.91 6.74
CA GLY A 114 17.96 10.78 6.19
C GLY A 114 16.48 10.79 6.55
N GLU A 115 15.82 9.72 6.15
CA GLU A 115 14.39 9.50 6.37
C GLU A 115 14.11 8.85 7.72
N TYR A 116 13.20 9.44 8.47
CA TYR A 116 12.61 8.90 9.68
C TYR A 116 11.19 8.42 9.39
N ARG A 117 10.85 7.20 9.80
CA ARG A 117 9.54 6.60 9.53
C ARG A 117 9.04 5.75 10.69
N SER A 118 7.76 5.93 10.97
CA SER A 118 6.94 5.06 11.82
C SER A 118 5.55 4.94 11.19
N HIS A 119 4.68 4.11 11.75
CA HIS A 119 3.33 3.93 11.23
C HIS A 119 2.29 4.33 12.27
N LEU A 120 1.36 5.18 11.84
CA LEU A 120 0.17 5.49 12.63
C LEU A 120 -0.79 4.31 12.51
N PHE A 121 -1.09 3.69 13.66
CA PHE A 121 -1.89 2.48 13.77
C PHE A 121 -3.25 2.79 14.39
N PHE A 122 -4.31 2.30 13.78
CA PHE A 122 -5.70 2.46 14.21
C PHE A 122 -6.28 1.09 14.53
N GLN A 123 -6.42 0.78 15.81
CA GLN A 123 -6.97 -0.48 16.28
C GLN A 123 -8.45 -0.30 16.60
N ALA A 124 -9.35 -1.02 15.92
CA ALA A 124 -10.75 -1.05 16.34
C ALA A 124 -10.86 -1.64 17.74
N LEU A 125 -11.67 -1.02 18.59
CA LEU A 125 -12.08 -1.59 19.86
C LEU A 125 -13.46 -2.22 19.67
N PRO A 126 -13.65 -3.49 20.06
CA PRO A 126 -14.95 -4.12 19.95
C PRO A 126 -15.99 -3.35 20.77
N GLU A 127 -17.12 -3.05 20.15
CA GLU A 127 -18.26 -2.48 20.87
C GLU A 127 -18.96 -3.62 21.61
N LYS A 128 -19.27 -3.42 22.90
CA LYS A 128 -20.11 -4.37 23.64
C LYS A 128 -21.50 -4.35 23.01
N LYS A 129 -21.88 -5.44 22.34
CA LYS A 129 -23.27 -5.72 22.02
C LYS A 129 -23.86 -6.50 23.20
N ASP A 130 -24.91 -5.97 23.81
CA ASP A 130 -25.60 -6.65 24.91
C ASP A 130 -26.07 -8.02 24.46
N SER A 131 -25.64 -9.03 25.20
CA SER A 131 -25.75 -10.43 24.81
C SER A 131 -27.05 -11.03 25.35
N ALA A 132 -28.13 -10.89 24.61
CA ALA A 132 -29.39 -11.58 24.91
C ALA A 132 -29.80 -12.54 23.78
N GLN A 133 -28.98 -13.57 23.52
CA GLN A 133 -29.41 -14.73 22.73
C GLN A 133 -28.81 -16.00 23.32
N GLN A 134 -29.67 -16.83 23.91
CA GLN A 134 -29.39 -18.19 24.35
C GLN A 134 -29.40 -19.11 23.12
N GLY A 135 -28.28 -19.78 22.84
CA GLY A 135 -28.16 -20.75 21.76
C GLY A 135 -26.69 -21.11 21.50
N VAL A 136 -26.43 -22.38 21.14
CA VAL A 136 -25.09 -22.83 20.73
C VAL A 136 -24.85 -22.36 19.29
N GLY A 137 -23.96 -21.40 19.11
CA GLY A 137 -23.56 -20.87 17.80
C GLY A 137 -22.15 -20.30 17.83
N ILE A 138 -21.40 -20.46 16.74
CA ILE A 138 -20.06 -19.88 16.59
C ILE A 138 -20.22 -18.37 16.32
N ARG A 139 -19.65 -17.52 17.18
CA ARG A 139 -19.61 -16.07 16.99
C ARG A 139 -18.20 -15.63 16.57
N LEU A 140 -18.05 -15.20 15.32
CA LEU A 140 -16.80 -14.65 14.82
C LEU A 140 -16.74 -13.14 15.06
N ASN A 141 -15.86 -12.71 15.97
CA ASN A 141 -15.61 -11.29 16.22
C ASN A 141 -14.32 -10.86 15.52
N MET A 142 -14.44 -10.22 14.35
CA MET A 142 -13.29 -9.69 13.63
C MET A 142 -12.94 -8.27 14.11
N ILE A 143 -11.69 -8.06 14.54
CA ILE A 143 -11.17 -6.74 14.93
C ILE A 143 -10.29 -6.21 13.79
N MET A 144 -10.82 -5.25 13.04
CA MET A 144 -10.07 -4.62 11.94
C MET A 144 -9.08 -3.58 12.49
N SER A 145 -7.85 -3.62 12.00
CA SER A 145 -6.83 -2.61 12.30
C SER A 145 -6.22 -2.03 11.03
N TYR A 146 -5.90 -0.75 11.04
CA TYR A 146 -5.34 -0.03 9.90
C TYR A 146 -3.99 0.59 10.26
N SER A 147 -3.13 0.81 9.27
CA SER A 147 -1.80 1.36 9.47
C SER A 147 -1.41 2.25 8.29
N ILE A 148 -0.99 3.49 8.54
CA ILE A 148 -0.48 4.39 7.50
C ILE A 148 0.94 4.84 7.83
N PRO A 149 1.86 4.94 6.85
CA PRO A 149 3.20 5.45 7.11
C PRO A 149 3.17 6.95 7.39
N VAL A 150 3.97 7.37 8.37
CA VAL A 150 4.27 8.77 8.69
C VAL A 150 5.76 8.97 8.55
N ILE A 151 6.14 9.91 7.70
CA ILE A 151 7.50 10.09 7.22
C ILE A 151 7.95 11.53 7.48
N TYR A 152 9.19 11.69 7.90
CA TYR A 152 9.89 12.96 7.94
C TYR A 152 11.28 12.80 7.35
N ARG A 153 11.69 13.71 6.48
CA ARG A 153 13.02 13.70 5.87
C ARG A 153 13.83 14.87 6.42
N GLN A 154 14.97 14.56 7.02
CA GLN A 154 15.93 15.54 7.48
C GLN A 154 17.08 15.59 6.46
N SER A 155 17.14 16.64 5.65
CA SER A 155 18.24 16.86 4.69
C SER A 155 18.53 15.63 3.79
N ALA A 156 17.48 14.87 3.47
CA ALA A 156 17.60 13.65 2.67
C ALA A 156 17.59 13.99 1.18
N SER A 157 18.39 13.29 0.40
CA SER A 157 18.47 13.52 -1.05
C SER A 157 17.40 12.70 -1.78
N VAL A 158 17.08 13.14 -3.00
CA VAL A 158 16.23 12.33 -3.91
C VAL A 158 16.92 10.97 -4.14
N PRO A 159 16.22 9.85 -3.94
CA PRO A 159 16.82 8.53 -4.12
C PRO A 159 17.05 8.24 -5.60
N ARG A 160 18.12 7.50 -5.89
CA ARG A 160 18.39 6.96 -7.23
C ARG A 160 17.84 5.55 -7.35
N VAL A 161 17.27 5.23 -8.50
CA VAL A 161 16.72 3.90 -8.78
C VAL A 161 17.28 3.36 -10.09
N THR A 162 17.59 2.07 -10.12
CA THR A 162 17.83 1.33 -11.35
C THR A 162 16.80 0.21 -11.47
N ILE A 163 16.41 -0.10 -12.70
CA ILE A 163 15.61 -1.29 -13.00
C ILE A 163 16.61 -2.31 -13.52
N ASP A 164 16.87 -3.35 -12.74
CA ASP A 164 17.99 -4.26 -12.96
C ASP A 164 17.60 -5.40 -13.88
N ASP A 165 16.38 -5.91 -13.72
CA ASP A 165 15.83 -7.05 -14.46
C ASP A 165 14.31 -6.95 -14.61
N ALA A 166 13.78 -7.54 -15.69
CA ALA A 166 12.35 -7.65 -15.94
C ALA A 166 12.03 -8.97 -16.67
N LYS A 167 11.12 -9.76 -16.12
CA LYS A 167 10.75 -11.08 -16.65
C LYS A 167 9.24 -11.24 -16.70
N VAL A 168 8.76 -12.00 -17.69
CA VAL A 168 7.38 -12.51 -17.70
C VAL A 168 7.40 -13.97 -17.29
N SER A 169 6.56 -14.35 -16.33
CA SER A 169 6.47 -15.70 -15.79
C SER A 169 5.05 -16.25 -15.86
N ARG A 170 4.95 -17.57 -15.77
CA ARG A 170 3.67 -18.28 -15.71
C ARG A 170 3.16 -18.28 -14.27
N GLY A 171 1.89 -17.94 -14.09
CA GLY A 171 1.21 -18.06 -12.79
C GLY A 171 0.70 -19.48 -12.55
N GLU A 172 -0.13 -19.63 -11.51
CA GLU A 172 -0.70 -20.92 -11.09
C GLU A 172 -1.51 -21.63 -12.19
N SER A 173 -2.12 -20.86 -13.09
CA SER A 173 -2.85 -21.39 -14.25
C SER A 173 -1.95 -21.95 -15.36
N GLY A 174 -0.62 -21.89 -15.22
CA GLY A 174 0.34 -22.28 -16.25
C GLY A 174 0.45 -21.29 -17.41
N ARG A 175 -0.30 -20.18 -17.39
CA ARG A 175 -0.26 -19.12 -18.40
C ARG A 175 0.66 -17.98 -17.98
N TYR A 176 1.28 -17.33 -18.97
CA TYR A 176 1.99 -16.07 -18.76
C TYR A 176 1.04 -14.98 -18.28
N ASP A 177 1.06 -14.68 -16.98
CA ASP A 177 0.13 -13.75 -16.35
C ASP A 177 0.81 -12.78 -15.37
N THR A 178 2.13 -12.91 -15.19
CA THR A 178 2.88 -12.20 -14.16
C THR A 178 4.14 -11.57 -14.77
N VAL A 179 4.41 -10.32 -14.40
CA VAL A 179 5.69 -9.64 -14.64
C VAL A 179 6.41 -9.50 -13.32
N SER A 180 7.68 -9.90 -13.28
CA SER A 180 8.57 -9.72 -12.13
C SER A 180 9.66 -8.71 -12.48
N LEU A 181 9.88 -7.75 -11.60
CA LEU A 181 10.88 -6.69 -11.73
C LEU A 181 11.85 -6.77 -10.55
N ALA A 182 13.14 -6.56 -10.82
CA ALA A 182 14.14 -6.29 -9.79
C ALA A 182 14.56 -4.83 -9.89
N LEU A 183 14.43 -4.08 -8.80
CA LEU A 183 14.82 -2.67 -8.73
C LEU A 183 15.83 -2.46 -7.61
N SER A 184 16.90 -1.71 -7.88
CA SER A 184 17.86 -1.28 -6.85
C SER A 184 17.65 0.19 -6.52
N ARG A 185 17.68 0.51 -5.23
CA ARG A 185 17.55 1.88 -4.71
C ARG A 185 18.80 2.28 -3.94
N GLN A 186 19.28 3.50 -4.20
CA GLN A 186 20.37 4.13 -3.46
C GLN A 186 19.93 5.47 -2.86
N GLY A 187 20.53 5.83 -1.72
CA GLY A 187 20.28 7.08 -1.00
C GLY A 187 19.64 6.85 0.37
N ASP A 188 19.27 7.94 1.03
CA ASP A 188 18.78 7.98 2.41
C ASP A 188 17.27 8.29 2.54
N ALA A 189 16.58 8.42 1.40
CA ALA A 189 15.14 8.59 1.31
C ALA A 189 14.45 7.43 0.58
N SER A 190 13.16 7.23 0.88
CA SER A 190 12.29 6.36 0.12
C SER A 190 11.88 6.99 -1.21
N THR A 191 11.67 6.14 -2.20
CA THR A 191 10.94 6.50 -3.43
C THR A 191 9.44 6.50 -3.15
N PHE A 192 8.66 7.22 -3.97
CA PHE A 192 7.20 7.11 -3.96
C PHE A 192 6.66 7.48 -5.34
N GLY A 193 5.91 6.58 -5.98
CA GLY A 193 5.55 6.78 -7.38
C GLY A 193 4.67 5.71 -8.00
N GLN A 194 4.66 5.68 -9.33
CA GLN A 194 3.98 4.69 -10.16
C GLN A 194 4.98 3.95 -11.01
N VAL A 195 4.89 2.62 -11.03
CA VAL A 195 5.60 1.76 -11.96
C VAL A 195 4.62 1.31 -13.04
N SER A 196 4.90 1.67 -14.29
CA SER A 196 4.18 1.19 -15.46
C SER A 196 5.07 0.28 -16.28
N VAL A 197 4.52 -0.86 -16.71
CA VAL A 197 5.18 -1.83 -17.57
C VAL A 197 4.42 -1.89 -18.88
N PHE A 198 5.13 -1.74 -19.99
CA PHE A 198 4.59 -1.84 -21.34
C PHE A 198 5.21 -3.04 -22.06
N TRP A 199 4.40 -3.73 -22.86
CA TRP A 199 4.83 -4.84 -23.69
C TRP A 199 4.76 -4.49 -25.18
N ARG A 200 5.75 -4.95 -25.93
CA ARG A 200 5.78 -4.95 -27.38
C ARG A 200 6.23 -6.33 -27.88
N GLY A 201 5.35 -7.07 -28.55
CA GLY A 201 5.74 -8.33 -29.19
C GLY A 201 6.65 -8.09 -30.39
N HIS A 202 7.54 -9.03 -30.71
CA HIS A 202 8.55 -8.89 -31.77
C HIS A 202 7.99 -8.44 -33.14
N SER A 203 6.77 -8.86 -33.50
CA SER A 203 6.11 -8.52 -34.77
C SER A 203 5.16 -7.32 -34.68
N LYS A 204 5.05 -6.66 -33.53
CA LYS A 204 4.09 -5.58 -33.29
C LYS A 204 4.81 -4.25 -33.08
N ALA A 205 4.39 -3.21 -33.80
CA ALA A 205 5.00 -1.89 -33.69
C ALA A 205 4.58 -1.10 -32.43
N LYS A 206 3.38 -1.36 -31.89
CA LYS A 206 2.78 -0.56 -30.81
C LYS A 206 3.04 -1.14 -29.42
N TRP A 207 3.43 -0.28 -28.48
CA TRP A 207 3.47 -0.58 -27.05
C TRP A 207 2.04 -0.72 -26.51
N LYS A 208 1.83 -1.70 -25.64
CA LYS A 208 0.60 -1.86 -24.85
C LYS A 208 0.95 -1.84 -23.38
N GLU A 209 0.18 -1.14 -22.55
CA GLU A 209 0.36 -1.22 -21.10
C GLU A 209 0.02 -2.64 -20.63
N ALA A 210 1.00 -3.29 -20.01
CA ALA A 210 0.96 -4.68 -19.61
C ALA A 210 0.62 -4.81 -18.13
N ALA A 211 1.20 -3.94 -17.29
CA ALA A 211 0.95 -3.90 -15.86
C ALA A 211 1.22 -2.50 -15.31
N ILE A 212 0.59 -2.19 -14.18
CA ILE A 212 0.73 -0.90 -13.50
C ILE A 212 0.59 -1.11 -11.99
N VAL A 213 1.39 -0.38 -11.21
CA VAL A 213 1.16 -0.19 -9.78
C VAL A 213 1.40 1.26 -9.41
N SER A 214 0.41 1.86 -8.75
CA SER A 214 0.50 3.22 -8.21
C SER A 214 0.88 3.18 -6.73
N SER A 215 1.41 4.30 -6.21
CA SER A 215 1.82 4.43 -4.79
C SER A 215 2.88 3.42 -4.34
N TYR A 216 3.77 3.02 -5.24
CA TYR A 216 4.87 2.11 -4.97
C TYR A 216 6.07 2.85 -4.37
N SER A 217 6.66 2.29 -3.32
CA SER A 217 7.80 2.82 -2.58
C SER A 217 8.86 1.74 -2.36
N ILE A 218 10.13 2.14 -2.45
CA ILE A 218 11.27 1.37 -1.97
C ILE A 218 11.87 2.19 -0.83
N TYR A 219 11.90 1.62 0.38
CA TYR A 219 12.31 2.33 1.61
C TYR A 219 13.82 2.24 1.87
N PRO A 220 14.40 3.12 2.71
CA PRO A 220 15.84 3.16 2.97
C PRO A 220 16.48 1.82 3.36
N GLU A 221 15.79 1.01 4.16
CA GLU A 221 16.27 -0.29 4.60
C GLU A 221 16.24 -1.37 3.50
N VAL A 222 15.55 -1.11 2.39
CA VAL A 222 15.47 -1.99 1.22
C VAL A 222 16.36 -1.41 0.12
N SER A 223 17.50 -2.06 -0.12
CA SER A 223 18.40 -1.72 -1.23
C SER A 223 17.96 -2.34 -2.55
N GLN A 224 17.31 -3.51 -2.49
CA GLN A 224 16.78 -4.24 -3.64
C GLN A 224 15.34 -4.63 -3.39
N SER A 225 14.45 -4.34 -4.34
CA SER A 225 13.04 -4.73 -4.29
C SER A 225 12.67 -5.65 -5.43
N HIS A 226 11.84 -6.63 -5.12
CA HIS A 226 11.29 -7.62 -6.04
C HIS A 226 9.80 -7.38 -6.20
N LEU A 227 9.41 -6.72 -7.29
CA LEU A 227 8.03 -6.36 -7.55
C LEU A 227 7.39 -7.37 -8.51
N GLN A 228 6.31 -8.00 -8.08
CA GLN A 228 5.49 -8.86 -8.94
C GLN A 228 4.17 -8.20 -9.26
N LEU A 229 3.82 -8.12 -10.54
CA LEU A 229 2.59 -7.53 -11.04
C LEU A 229 1.84 -8.54 -11.90
N LYS A 230 0.52 -8.62 -11.71
CA LYS A 230 -0.35 -9.32 -12.64
C LYS A 230 -0.53 -8.50 -13.91
N LEU A 231 -0.55 -9.18 -15.04
CA LEU A 231 -0.88 -8.58 -16.32
C LEU A 231 -2.34 -8.13 -16.33
N ILE A 232 -2.59 -6.92 -16.83
CA ILE A 232 -3.94 -6.38 -17.01
C ILE A 232 -4.73 -7.25 -17.99
N ASP A 233 -4.08 -7.57 -19.12
CA ASP A 233 -4.58 -8.49 -20.13
C ASP A 233 -3.49 -9.50 -20.47
N PRO A 234 -3.53 -10.73 -19.90
CA PRO A 234 -2.57 -11.77 -20.21
C PRO A 234 -2.53 -12.18 -21.69
N SER A 235 -3.56 -11.88 -22.49
CA SER A 235 -3.62 -12.25 -23.92
C SER A 235 -2.56 -11.55 -24.76
N ILE A 236 -2.08 -10.37 -24.33
CA ILE A 236 -1.11 -9.57 -25.09
C ILE A 236 0.27 -10.23 -25.21
N VAL A 237 0.59 -11.14 -24.28
CA VAL A 237 1.84 -11.92 -24.24
C VAL A 237 1.65 -13.37 -24.73
N GLN A 238 0.42 -13.89 -24.80
CA GLN A 238 0.21 -15.28 -25.21
C GLN A 238 0.59 -15.50 -26.68
N GLY A 239 1.12 -16.69 -26.97
CA GLY A 239 1.50 -17.10 -28.33
C GLY A 239 2.74 -16.40 -28.90
N GLY A 240 3.31 -15.42 -28.18
CA GLY A 240 4.60 -14.83 -28.51
C GLY A 240 5.75 -15.74 -28.04
N ARG A 241 6.83 -15.81 -28.83
CA ARG A 241 8.08 -16.45 -28.41
C ARG A 241 9.05 -15.45 -27.78
N SER A 242 8.94 -14.18 -28.14
CA SER A 242 9.77 -13.09 -27.63
C SER A 242 9.10 -11.74 -27.84
N GLY A 243 9.60 -10.74 -27.12
CA GLY A 243 9.20 -9.35 -27.22
C GLY A 243 10.05 -8.48 -26.30
N GLU A 244 9.56 -7.28 -26.01
CA GLU A 244 10.24 -6.33 -25.16
C GLU A 244 9.31 -5.83 -24.05
N LEU A 245 9.87 -5.63 -22.87
CA LEU A 245 9.26 -4.92 -21.75
C LEU A 245 9.92 -3.56 -21.59
N LYS A 246 9.13 -2.48 -21.66
CA LYS A 246 9.55 -1.17 -21.21
C LYS A 246 9.00 -0.93 -19.82
N VAL A 247 9.86 -0.62 -18.87
CA VAL A 247 9.50 -0.34 -17.48
C VAL A 247 9.82 1.12 -17.19
N VAL A 248 8.84 1.84 -16.66
CA VAL A 248 8.96 3.26 -16.31
C VAL A 248 8.55 3.44 -14.86
N TYR A 249 9.41 4.03 -14.04
CA TYR A 249 9.12 4.40 -12.66
C TYR A 249 9.11 5.92 -12.51
N THR A 250 7.93 6.51 -12.36
CA THR A 250 7.74 7.97 -12.21
C THR A 250 7.33 8.32 -10.79
N GLY A 251 7.82 9.45 -10.27
CA GLY A 251 7.49 9.94 -8.95
C GLY A 251 6.05 10.46 -8.83
N SER A 252 5.52 10.37 -7.62
CA SER A 252 4.19 10.87 -7.23
C SER A 252 4.27 11.63 -5.91
N GLY A 253 3.22 12.35 -5.55
CA GLY A 253 3.21 13.14 -4.30
C GLY A 253 4.34 14.18 -4.30
N GLU A 254 5.23 14.08 -3.32
CA GLU A 254 6.39 14.99 -3.22
C GLU A 254 7.43 14.82 -4.33
N TYR A 255 7.36 13.75 -5.12
CA TYR A 255 8.23 13.50 -6.27
C TYR A 255 7.51 13.69 -7.61
N GLN A 256 6.36 14.37 -7.63
CA GLN A 256 5.63 14.62 -8.87
C GLN A 256 6.52 15.33 -9.91
N GLY A 257 6.50 14.81 -11.14
CA GLY A 257 7.33 15.32 -12.25
C GLY A 257 8.74 14.71 -12.33
N LEU A 258 9.17 13.93 -11.34
CA LEU A 258 10.45 13.21 -11.36
C LEU A 258 10.32 11.87 -12.11
N SER A 259 11.28 11.55 -12.97
CA SER A 259 11.48 10.17 -13.46
C SER A 259 12.56 9.51 -12.62
N PHE A 260 12.23 8.43 -11.91
CA PHE A 260 13.21 7.67 -11.12
C PHE A 260 14.06 6.76 -12.00
N ALA A 261 13.44 6.05 -12.95
CA ALA A 261 14.11 5.15 -13.87
C ALA A 261 13.23 4.80 -15.08
N GLU A 262 13.86 4.59 -16.24
CA GLU A 262 13.24 3.96 -17.41
C GLU A 262 14.23 2.97 -18.01
N ARG A 263 13.77 1.76 -18.36
CA ARG A 263 14.59 0.76 -19.05
C ARG A 263 13.74 -0.16 -19.91
N THR A 264 14.30 -0.56 -21.06
CA THR A 264 13.70 -1.58 -21.94
C THR A 264 14.51 -2.87 -21.88
N PHE A 265 13.82 -4.00 -21.83
CA PHE A 265 14.37 -5.35 -21.74
C PHE A 265 13.84 -6.20 -22.88
N SER A 266 14.71 -6.91 -23.58
CA SER A 266 14.29 -8.00 -24.45
C SER A 266 13.96 -9.23 -23.60
N VAL A 267 12.81 -9.85 -23.84
CA VAL A 267 12.32 -10.99 -23.08
C VAL A 267 11.98 -12.14 -24.02
N THR A 268 12.39 -13.34 -23.65
CA THR A 268 12.00 -14.59 -24.31
C THR A 268 10.96 -15.31 -23.45
N LEU A 269 9.86 -15.73 -24.07
CA LEU A 269 8.81 -16.51 -23.44
C LEU A 269 9.08 -17.99 -23.78
N ARG A 270 9.37 -18.80 -22.76
CA ARG A 270 9.65 -20.24 -22.89
C ARG A 270 8.40 -21.14 -22.79
#